data_AF-A0A9P6A835-F1
#
_entry.id   AF-A0A9P6A835-F1
#
_cell.length_a   1.000
_cell.length_b   1.000
_cell.length_c   1.000
_cell.angle_alpha   90.00
_cell.angle_beta   90.00
_cell.angle_gamma   90.00
#
_symmetry.space_group_name_H-M   'P 1'
#
loop_
_entity.id
_entity.type
_entity.pdbx_description
1 polymer ?
#
loop_
_entity_poly.entity_id
_entity_poly.type
_entity_poly.pdbx_seq_one_letter_code
_entity_poly.pdbx_strand_id
1 'polypeptide(L)'
;MQEYYASCHTNGSLTLLFLPISRHSQNILHSNHHAASLSVSSALPAARSPRVSLIGNVTVYTNTTVVPNRNAIQSCYLARHPDARWWLPDDDDAAHIAYWARLDPESVYFVGGFGDKHFIGYIPLEIYQGAPASAEVSLQGSLVEQY
;
A
#
# COMPACT_ATOMS: atom_id res chain seq x y z
N MET A 1 -3.14 -1.57 -14.92
CA MET A 1 -4.34 -0.92 -14.36
C MET A 1 -3.93 -0.31 -13.03
N GLN A 2 -4.58 0.77 -12.59
CA GLN A 2 -4.16 1.57 -11.44
C GLN A 2 -3.99 0.71 -10.17
N GLU A 3 -2.80 0.74 -9.57
CA GLU A 3 -2.49 0.03 -8.32
C GLU A 3 -2.15 1.09 -7.27
N TYR A 4 -3.20 1.69 -6.69
CA TYR A 4 -3.07 2.66 -5.63
C TYR A 4 -3.22 2.00 -4.26
N TYR A 5 -2.45 2.52 -3.30
CA TYR A 5 -2.54 2.12 -1.91
C TYR A 5 -2.41 3.36 -1.01
N ALA A 6 -3.00 3.31 0.17
CA ALA A 6 -2.80 4.34 1.19
C ALA A 6 -2.62 3.70 2.57
N SER A 7 -1.73 4.28 3.38
CA SER A 7 -1.49 3.86 4.76
C SER A 7 -2.48 4.54 5.69
N CYS A 8 -3.74 4.12 5.64
CA CYS A 8 -4.84 4.70 6.42
C CYS A 8 -5.15 3.95 7.73
N HIS A 9 -4.41 2.88 8.00
CA HIS A 9 -4.56 2.05 9.19
C HIS A 9 -3.39 2.28 10.17
N THR A 10 -3.65 2.17 11.47
CA THR A 10 -2.64 2.39 12.51
C THR A 10 -1.66 1.23 12.69
N ASN A 11 -2.00 0.05 12.17
CA ASN A 11 -1.21 -1.18 12.30
C ASN A 11 -0.36 -1.48 11.05
N GLY A 12 -0.13 -0.49 10.18
CA GLY A 12 0.61 -0.68 8.93
C GLY A 12 -0.13 -1.46 7.83
N SER A 13 -1.40 -1.81 8.02
CA SER A 13 -2.21 -2.36 6.92
C SER A 13 -2.43 -1.29 5.85
N LEU A 14 -2.54 -1.72 4.60
CA LEU A 14 -2.73 -0.80 3.47
C LEU A 14 -4.16 -0.87 2.97
N THR A 15 -4.79 0.28 2.81
CA THR A 15 -6.04 0.41 2.06
C THR A 15 -5.74 0.37 0.57
N LEU A 16 -6.52 -0.41 -0.19
CA LEU A 16 -6.44 -0.55 -1.64
C LEU A 16 -7.80 -0.23 -2.27
N LEU A 17 -7.78 0.30 -3.49
CA LEU A 17 -8.92 0.21 -4.40
C LEU A 17 -8.76 -1.01 -5.29
N PHE A 18 -9.66 -1.96 -5.13
CA PHE A 18 -9.61 -3.27 -5.76
C PHE A 18 -10.54 -3.33 -6.96
N LEU A 19 -9.99 -3.47 -8.16
CA LEU A 19 -10.75 -3.49 -9.41
C LEU A 19 -10.76 -4.91 -9.99
N PRO A 20 -11.90 -5.65 -9.98
CA PRO A 20 -11.97 -7.04 -10.42
C PRO A 20 -11.54 -7.30 -11.87
N ILE A 21 -11.59 -6.26 -12.72
CA ILE A 21 -11.13 -6.32 -14.10
C ILE A 21 -9.59 -6.39 -14.21
N SER A 22 -8.84 -6.00 -13.16
CA SER A 22 -7.39 -6.09 -13.11
C SER A 22 -6.88 -7.52 -13.00
N ARG A 23 -5.78 -7.84 -13.69
CA ARG A 23 -5.14 -9.16 -13.59
C ARG A 23 -4.59 -9.47 -12.20
N HIS A 24 -3.99 -8.50 -11.49
CA HIS A 24 -3.54 -8.74 -10.12
C HIS A 24 -4.73 -9.08 -9.19
N SER A 25 -5.87 -8.43 -9.39
CA SER A 25 -7.09 -8.67 -8.59
C SER A 25 -7.64 -10.07 -8.86
N GLN A 26 -7.68 -10.49 -10.12
CA GLN A 26 -8.05 -11.86 -10.48
C GLN A 26 -7.09 -12.89 -9.86
N ASN A 27 -5.78 -12.66 -9.94
CA ASN A 27 -4.78 -13.54 -9.34
C ASN A 27 -4.95 -13.66 -7.82
N ILE A 28 -5.24 -12.55 -7.14
CA ILE A 28 -5.53 -12.54 -5.70
C ILE A 28 -6.79 -13.38 -5.42
N LEU A 29 -7.90 -13.16 -6.13
CA LEU A 29 -9.16 -13.90 -5.93
C LEU A 29 -9.05 -15.39 -6.26
N HIS A 30 -8.14 -15.80 -7.14
CA HIS A 30 -7.89 -17.21 -7.46
C HIS A 30 -7.04 -17.93 -6.40
N SER A 31 -6.40 -17.19 -5.49
CA SER A 31 -5.69 -17.77 -4.35
C SER A 31 -6.65 -17.99 -3.19
N ASN A 32 -6.65 -19.20 -2.59
CA ASN A 32 -7.48 -19.53 -1.43
C ASN A 32 -7.26 -18.61 -0.22
N HIS A 33 -6.08 -18.01 -0.12
CA HIS A 33 -5.70 -17.11 0.97
C HIS A 33 -5.73 -15.64 0.57
N HIS A 34 -6.04 -15.32 -0.69
CA HIS A 34 -5.92 -13.98 -1.24
C HIS A 34 -4.55 -13.33 -0.98
N ALA A 35 -3.50 -14.16 -1.03
CA ALA A 35 -2.14 -13.74 -0.73
C ALA A 35 -1.60 -12.76 -1.78
N ALA A 36 -0.90 -11.72 -1.33
CA ALA A 36 -0.24 -10.75 -2.17
C ALA A 36 1.05 -10.23 -1.50
N SER A 37 1.95 -9.71 -2.34
CA SER A 37 3.10 -8.94 -1.88
C SER A 37 3.10 -7.57 -2.53
N LEU A 38 3.28 -6.51 -1.74
CA LEU A 38 3.43 -5.14 -2.21
C LEU A 38 4.82 -4.63 -1.84
N SER A 39 5.58 -4.20 -2.85
CA SER A 39 6.91 -3.64 -2.67
C SER A 39 6.86 -2.12 -2.74
N VAL A 40 7.40 -1.45 -1.72
CA VAL A 40 7.55 0.00 -1.65
C VAL A 40 9.03 0.34 -1.75
N SER A 41 9.38 1.25 -2.66
CA SER A 41 10.74 1.75 -2.85
C SER A 41 10.74 3.25 -3.11
N SER A 42 11.92 3.86 -3.12
CA SER A 42 12.09 5.22 -3.63
C SER A 42 11.63 5.35 -5.09
N ALA A 43 11.20 6.56 -5.47
CA ALA A 43 10.72 6.86 -6.83
C ALA A 43 11.75 6.53 -7.91
N LEU A 44 13.04 6.73 -7.61
CA LEU A 44 14.15 6.25 -8.43
C LEU A 44 14.77 5.03 -7.74
N PRO A 45 14.45 3.79 -8.20
CA PRO A 45 14.99 2.59 -7.59
C PRO A 45 16.48 2.48 -7.90
N ALA A 46 17.28 2.25 -6.86
CA ALA A 46 18.70 1.93 -6.99
C ALA A 46 19.06 0.84 -5.97
N ALA A 47 20.10 0.05 -6.25
CA ALA A 47 20.53 -1.00 -5.33
C ALA A 47 20.87 -0.46 -3.92
N ARG A 48 21.38 0.77 -3.86
CA ARG A 48 21.71 1.51 -2.64
C ARG A 48 20.49 2.05 -1.88
N SER A 49 19.31 2.08 -2.50
CA SER A 49 18.12 2.70 -1.92
C SER A 49 17.33 1.71 -1.07
N PRO A 50 16.72 2.17 0.04
CA PRO A 50 15.89 1.33 0.86
C PRO A 50 14.62 0.91 0.11
N ARG A 51 14.21 -0.34 0.34
CA ARG A 51 12.97 -0.91 -0.15
C ARG A 51 12.41 -1.92 0.84
N VAL A 52 11.10 -2.04 0.86
CA VAL A 52 10.38 -2.97 1.73
C VAL A 52 9.38 -3.76 0.90
N SER A 53 9.27 -5.06 1.17
CA SER A 53 8.21 -5.92 0.66
C SER A 53 7.30 -6.30 1.82
N LEU A 54 6.03 -5.90 1.72
CA LEU A 54 4.95 -6.27 2.62
C LEU A 54 4.25 -7.49 2.02
N ILE A 55 4.22 -8.59 2.75
CA ILE A 55 3.70 -9.88 2.28
C ILE A 55 2.59 -10.30 3.23
N GLY A 56 1.41 -10.62 2.70
CA GLY A 56 0.28 -11.02 3.52
C GLY A 56 -0.98 -11.23 2.71
N ASN A 57 -2.13 -11.06 3.35
CA ASN A 57 -3.43 -11.41 2.78
C ASN A 57 -4.26 -10.17 2.47
N VAL A 58 -5.04 -10.26 1.38
CA VAL A 58 -5.94 -9.19 0.94
C VAL A 58 -7.37 -9.52 1.34
N THR A 59 -7.95 -8.68 2.20
CA THR A 59 -9.37 -8.71 2.54
C THR A 59 -10.13 -7.77 1.61
N VAL A 60 -11.01 -8.31 0.76
CA VAL A 60 -11.85 -7.52 -0.15
C VAL A 60 -13.24 -7.35 0.44
N TYR A 61 -13.71 -6.10 0.53
CA TYR A 61 -15.05 -5.77 1.03
C TYR A 61 -16.02 -5.63 -0.15
N THR A 62 -16.82 -6.67 -0.40
CA THR A 62 -17.80 -6.68 -1.50
C THR A 62 -19.02 -5.80 -1.25
N ASN A 63 -19.20 -5.34 -0.01
CA ASN A 63 -20.24 -4.41 0.38
C ASN A 63 -19.63 -3.28 1.22
N THR A 64 -19.93 -2.03 0.88
CA THR A 64 -19.30 -0.88 1.53
C THR A 64 -19.82 -0.63 2.95
N THR A 65 -20.97 -1.20 3.30
CA THR A 65 -21.52 -1.15 4.67
C THR A 65 -20.70 -1.95 5.68
N VAL A 66 -19.90 -2.93 5.24
CA VAL A 66 -19.06 -3.75 6.12
C VAL A 66 -17.62 -3.22 6.24
N VAL A 67 -17.29 -2.13 5.56
CA VAL A 67 -15.95 -1.52 5.61
C VAL A 67 -15.78 -0.80 6.96
N PRO A 68 -14.84 -1.22 7.81
CA PRO A 68 -14.63 -0.58 9.10
C PRO A 68 -14.18 0.87 8.93
N ASN A 69 -14.80 1.82 9.65
CA ASN A 69 -14.43 3.24 9.61
C ASN A 69 -14.40 3.82 8.17
N ARG A 70 -15.30 3.37 7.28
CA ARG A 70 -15.36 3.75 5.85
C ARG A 70 -15.07 5.23 5.58
N ASN A 71 -15.75 6.14 6.26
CA ASN A 71 -15.61 7.58 6.01
C ASN A 71 -14.19 8.09 6.28
N ALA A 72 -13.54 7.59 7.35
CA ALA A 72 -12.17 7.94 7.68
C ALA A 72 -11.18 7.34 6.68
N ILE A 73 -11.40 6.09 6.25
CA ILE A 73 -10.60 5.43 5.22
C ILE A 73 -10.70 6.21 3.90
N GLN A 74 -11.91 6.51 3.45
CA GLN A 74 -12.15 7.25 2.20
C GLN A 74 -11.50 8.63 2.25
N SER A 75 -11.67 9.37 3.36
CA SER A 75 -11.06 10.70 3.52
C SER A 75 -9.53 10.63 3.47
N CYS A 76 -8.91 9.69 4.19
CA CYS A 76 -7.46 9.47 4.15
C CYS A 76 -6.97 9.06 2.75
N TYR A 77 -7.68 8.14 2.09
CA TYR A 77 -7.30 7.65 0.78
C TYR A 77 -7.32 8.76 -0.29
N LEU A 78 -8.40 9.57 -0.31
CA LEU A 78 -8.53 10.69 -1.23
C LEU A 78 -7.56 11.83 -0.91
N ALA A 79 -7.13 12.00 0.33
CA ALA A 79 -6.07 12.95 0.66
C ALA A 79 -4.74 12.56 -0.02
N ARG A 80 -4.46 11.26 -0.17
CA ARG A 80 -3.25 10.77 -0.83
C ARG A 80 -3.38 10.65 -2.35
N HIS A 81 -4.58 10.32 -2.84
CA HIS A 81 -4.92 10.09 -4.25
C HIS A 81 -6.20 10.86 -4.63
N PRO A 82 -6.13 12.18 -4.83
CA PRO A 82 -7.32 13.00 -5.06
C PRO A 82 -8.08 12.62 -6.34
N ASP A 83 -7.35 12.17 -7.36
CA ASP A 83 -7.91 11.70 -8.62
C ASP A 83 -8.82 10.48 -8.44
N ALA A 84 -8.62 9.67 -7.38
CA ALA A 84 -9.40 8.48 -7.09
C ALA A 84 -10.88 8.70 -6.78
N ARG A 85 -11.31 9.96 -6.61
CA ARG A 85 -12.72 10.31 -6.41
C ARG A 85 -13.66 9.79 -7.50
N TRP A 86 -13.15 9.56 -8.72
CA TRP A 86 -13.94 9.19 -9.91
C TRP A 86 -14.11 7.68 -10.11
N TRP A 87 -13.57 6.85 -9.21
CA TRP A 87 -13.67 5.39 -9.29
C TRP A 87 -13.74 4.75 -7.90
N LEU A 88 -14.39 5.44 -6.95
CA LEU A 88 -14.65 4.87 -5.65
C LEU A 88 -15.72 3.76 -5.73
N PRO A 89 -15.70 2.78 -4.81
CA PRO A 89 -16.68 1.67 -4.78
C PRO A 89 -18.15 2.08 -4.62
N ASP A 90 -18.42 3.34 -4.28
CA ASP A 90 -19.74 3.88 -3.96
C ASP A 90 -20.25 4.88 -5.00
N ASP A 91 -19.58 4.96 -6.16
CA ASP A 91 -19.94 5.85 -7.25
C ASP A 91 -20.67 5.05 -8.34
N ASP A 92 -21.99 5.26 -8.44
CA ASP A 92 -22.87 4.58 -9.40
C ASP A 92 -22.53 4.95 -10.86
N ASP A 93 -21.86 6.08 -11.08
CA ASP A 93 -21.42 6.55 -12.40
C ASP A 93 -19.95 6.18 -12.69
N ALA A 94 -19.30 5.40 -11.82
CA ALA A 94 -17.92 4.97 -12.03
C ALA A 94 -17.78 4.12 -13.30
N ALA A 95 -16.72 4.38 -14.07
CA ALA A 95 -16.44 3.65 -15.32
C ALA A 95 -16.24 2.13 -15.12
N HIS A 96 -15.86 1.71 -13.91
CA HIS A 96 -15.65 0.32 -13.53
C HIS A 96 -16.09 0.05 -12.10
N ILE A 97 -16.53 -1.18 -11.83
CA ILE A 97 -16.79 -1.66 -10.47
C ILE A 97 -15.48 -1.70 -9.70
N ALA A 98 -15.46 -1.07 -8.53
CA ALA A 98 -14.35 -1.09 -7.58
C ALA A 98 -14.84 -1.55 -6.20
N TYR A 99 -13.94 -2.12 -5.41
CA TYR A 99 -14.17 -2.48 -4.01
C TYR A 99 -13.10 -1.86 -3.12
N TRP A 100 -13.47 -1.57 -1.88
CA TRP A 100 -12.47 -1.32 -0.85
C TRP A 100 -11.79 -2.66 -0.54
N ALA A 101 -10.47 -2.65 -0.37
CA ALA A 101 -9.74 -3.80 0.12
C ALA A 101 -8.65 -3.37 1.10
N ARG A 102 -8.20 -4.32 1.91
CA ARG A 102 -7.11 -4.13 2.86
C ARG A 102 -6.06 -5.21 2.68
N LEU A 103 -4.81 -4.82 2.49
CA LEU A 103 -3.67 -5.72 2.63
C LEU A 103 -3.23 -5.71 4.09
N ASP A 104 -3.29 -6.86 4.74
CA ASP A 104 -2.81 -7.10 6.09
C ASP A 104 -1.44 -7.79 6.01
N PRO A 105 -0.31 -7.09 6.28
CA PRO A 105 1.01 -7.71 6.27
C PRO A 105 1.15 -8.77 7.35
N GLU A 106 1.63 -9.95 6.97
CA GLU A 106 1.99 -11.07 7.85
C GLU A 106 3.51 -11.24 7.94
N SER A 107 4.24 -10.71 6.95
CA SER A 107 5.70 -10.70 6.92
C SER A 107 6.20 -9.43 6.24
N VAL A 108 7.27 -8.86 6.78
CA VAL A 108 7.89 -7.63 6.27
C VAL A 108 9.36 -7.93 5.98
N TYR A 109 9.76 -7.80 4.72
CA TYR A 109 11.14 -7.99 4.30
C TYR A 109 11.74 -6.66 3.86
N PHE A 110 12.85 -6.26 4.49
CA PHE A 110 13.49 -4.99 4.25
C PHE A 110 14.87 -5.17 3.63
N VAL A 111 15.20 -4.29 2.69
CA VAL A 111 16.53 -4.14 2.14
C VAL A 111 16.91 -2.68 2.22
N GLY A 112 17.83 -2.33 3.13
CA GLY A 112 18.20 -0.93 3.38
C GLY A 112 19.16 -0.32 2.36
N GLY A 113 19.73 -1.13 1.46
CA GLY A 113 20.74 -0.71 0.48
C GLY A 113 21.75 -1.82 0.24
N PHE A 114 23.03 -1.49 0.18
CA PHE A 114 24.10 -2.50 0.08
C PHE A 114 24.24 -3.29 1.39
N GLY A 115 24.29 -4.62 1.26
CA GLY A 115 24.18 -5.55 2.40
C GLY A 115 25.38 -5.60 3.34
N ASP A 116 26.50 -4.96 2.99
CA ASP A 116 27.67 -4.81 3.87
C ASP A 116 27.56 -3.57 4.79
N LYS A 117 26.64 -2.64 4.49
CA LYS A 117 26.43 -1.38 5.25
C LYS A 117 25.05 -1.28 5.88
N HIS A 118 24.05 -1.93 5.30
CA HIS A 118 22.66 -1.76 5.67
C HIS A 118 22.01 -3.09 6.06
N PHE A 119 21.00 -3.00 6.93
CA PHE A 119 20.19 -4.16 7.30
C PHE A 119 19.46 -4.73 6.09
N ILE A 120 19.54 -6.06 5.95
CA ILE A 120 18.78 -6.85 5.00
C ILE A 120 18.18 -8.03 5.75
N GLY A 121 16.86 -8.16 5.73
CA GLY A 121 16.19 -9.26 6.38
C GLY A 121 14.75 -8.98 6.74
N TYR A 122 14.16 -9.93 7.46
CA TYR A 122 12.81 -9.79 7.98
C TYR A 122 12.77 -8.83 9.16
N ILE A 123 11.77 -7.95 9.17
CA ILE A 123 11.41 -7.13 10.32
C ILE A 123 10.31 -7.89 11.09
N PRO A 124 10.46 -8.11 12.41
CA PRO A 124 9.40 -8.68 13.23
C PRO A 124 8.09 -7.90 13.09
N LEU A 125 6.97 -8.60 12.93
CA LEU A 125 5.70 -7.98 12.59
C LEU A 125 5.24 -6.99 13.68
N GLU A 126 5.48 -7.32 14.94
CA GLU A 126 5.12 -6.49 16.10
C GLU A 126 5.88 -5.17 16.11
N ILE A 127 7.15 -5.19 15.66
CA ILE A 127 7.95 -3.97 15.51
C ILE A 127 7.39 -3.11 14.39
N TYR A 128 7.02 -3.71 13.25
CA TYR A 128 6.40 -2.99 12.14
C TYR A 128 5.05 -2.37 12.54
N GLN A 129 4.17 -3.15 13.18
CA GLN A 129 2.84 -2.70 13.58
C GLN A 129 2.85 -1.71 14.74
N GLY A 130 3.88 -1.77 15.61
CA GLY A 130 4.07 -0.84 16.72
C GLY A 130 4.83 0.44 16.36
N ALA A 131 5.38 0.53 15.14
CA ALA A 131 6.12 1.71 14.71
C ALA A 131 5.16 2.90 14.51
N PRO A 132 5.52 4.11 14.97
CA PRO A 132 4.72 5.30 14.71
C PRO A 132 4.75 5.63 13.21
N ALA A 133 3.65 6.15 12.68
CA ALA A 133 3.66 6.77 11.36
C ALA A 133 4.70 7.89 11.35
N SER A 134 5.68 7.83 10.45
CA SER A 134 6.67 8.90 10.31
C SER A 134 5.97 10.19 9.89
N ALA A 135 6.31 11.31 10.53
CA ALA A 135 6.02 12.63 9.96
C ALA A 135 6.56 12.65 8.51
N GLU A 136 5.81 13.22 7.58
CA GLU A 136 6.19 13.26 6.16
C GLU A 136 7.65 13.71 6.02
N VAL A 137 8.50 12.83 5.48
CA VAL A 137 9.83 13.24 5.06
C VAL A 137 9.64 14.05 3.79
N SER A 138 9.53 15.37 3.93
CA SER A 138 9.55 16.28 2.79
C SER A 138 10.83 16.04 2.01
N LEU A 139 10.71 15.47 0.81
CA LEU A 139 11.80 15.36 -0.16
C LEU A 139 12.08 16.75 -0.75
N GLN A 140 12.58 17.67 0.07
CA GLN A 140 13.29 18.86 -0.37
C GLN A 140 14.79 18.62 -0.17
N GLY A 141 15.32 17.67 -0.94
CA GLY A 141 16.75 17.48 -1.12
C GLY A 141 17.18 18.25 -2.36
N SER A 142 17.91 19.34 -2.15
CA SER A 142 18.43 20.24 -3.18
C SER A 142 19.19 19.50 -4.28
N LEU A 143 18.91 19.87 -5.52
CA LEU A 143 19.89 19.80 -6.59
C LEU A 143 20.98 20.81 -6.24
N VAL A 144 22.13 20.34 -5.74
CA VAL A 144 23.37 21.10 -5.84
C VAL A 144 24.22 20.33 -6.83
N GLU A 145 24.19 20.79 -8.08
CA GLU A 145 25.28 20.55 -9.03
C GLU A 145 26.57 21.03 -8.37
N GLN A 146 27.56 20.13 -8.24
CA GLN A 146 28.95 20.53 -8.19
C GLN A 146 29.70 19.68 -9.20
N TYR A 147 30.04 20.34 -10.31
CA TYR A 147 31.24 20.05 -11.08
C TYR A 147 32.48 20.36 -10.25
#